data_AF-A0A3B9KRE5-F1
#
_entry.id   AF-A0A3B9KRE5-F1
#
_cell.length_a   1.000
_cell.length_b   1.000
_cell.length_c   1.000
_cell.angle_alpha   90.00
_cell.angle_beta   90.00
_cell.angle_gamma   90.00
#
_symmetry.space_group_name_H-M   'P 1'
#
loop_
_entity.id
_entity.type
_entity.pdbx_description
1 polymer ?
#
loop_
_entity_poly.entity_id
_entity_poly.type
_entity_poly.pdbx_seq_one_letter_code
_entity_poly.pdbx_strand_id
1 'polypeptide(L)'
;MGFETTHELQTYFVQRVYNIVRKHNRIMAGWGEIYDPEMPRDVLIHFWWPRMKEMEEALLNGFKGIVSNGYYVDHFRTAEYHYLMDPIRPEYVTDTLAARNILGGEAASWAEFVTEELTGLRIWPRTAAIAERFWSPAHIRDVEDMYRRLEKTSLRLEEIGLDHLKNRDMMLRRLAGQRDIAALHVLTGTVEPLEHYSRHRAVERKKYVQHAPLTRLVDAAWSDAPDARNFRFLVRDYLKEPSIEKEKQIREILYRWAENHKKLAPVIDANPILWEIRGLSEDLSRSAQIGLKVLEKKDSWFGPSSKDINQYVRELEKMKAPRGELTLEHLDALIQLVENV
;
A
#
# COMPACT_ATOMS: atom_id res chain seq x y z
N MET A 1 24.33 28.35 28.76
CA MET A 1 24.42 28.05 27.32
C MET A 1 23.47 29.02 26.64
N GLY A 2 23.98 30.05 25.97
CA GLY A 2 23.19 31.15 25.40
C GLY A 2 22.67 30.83 24.00
N PHE A 3 21.91 29.74 23.86
CA PHE A 3 21.22 29.43 22.61
C PHE A 3 19.90 30.18 22.54
N GLU A 4 19.60 30.80 21.42
CA GLU A 4 18.39 31.60 21.21
C GLU A 4 17.26 30.76 20.60
N THR A 5 17.58 29.65 19.94
CA THR A 5 16.62 28.78 19.25
C THR A 5 16.81 27.29 19.56
N THR A 6 15.76 26.49 19.35
CA THR A 6 15.85 25.02 19.43
C THR A 6 16.70 24.44 18.31
N HIS A 7 16.77 25.10 17.15
CA HIS A 7 17.62 24.71 16.03
C HIS A 7 19.10 24.82 16.42
N GLU A 8 19.53 25.94 17.00
CA GLU A 8 20.91 26.09 17.50
C GLU A 8 21.29 25.02 18.53
N LEU A 9 20.37 24.72 19.46
CA LEU A 9 20.59 23.65 20.44
C LEU A 9 20.74 22.28 19.77
N GLN A 10 19.91 21.99 18.77
CA GLN A 10 20.00 20.76 17.98
C GLN A 10 21.31 20.70 17.19
N THR A 11 21.71 21.77 16.50
CA THR A 11 22.98 21.84 15.76
C THR A 11 24.16 21.62 16.69
N TYR A 12 24.20 22.26 17.87
CA TYR A 12 25.24 22.04 18.87
C TYR A 12 25.30 20.56 19.33
N PHE A 13 24.14 19.95 19.60
CA PHE A 13 24.06 18.54 19.97
C PHE A 13 24.58 17.63 18.84
N VAL A 14 24.11 17.86 17.61
CA VAL A 14 24.50 17.11 16.41
C VAL A 14 26.00 17.20 16.15
N GLN A 15 26.62 18.38 16.30
CA GLN A 15 28.08 18.56 16.16
C GLN A 15 28.87 17.75 17.21
N ARG A 16 28.38 17.66 18.44
CA ARG A 16 29.02 16.82 19.48
C ARG A 16 28.95 15.35 19.11
N VAL A 17 27.81 14.88 18.60
CA VAL A 17 27.66 13.50 18.12
C VAL A 17 28.56 13.24 16.92
N TYR A 18 28.63 14.15 15.96
CA TYR A 18 29.53 14.08 14.81
C TYR A 18 30.99 13.83 15.23
N ASN A 19 31.48 14.62 16.19
CA ASN A 19 32.86 14.48 16.70
C ASN A 19 33.12 13.12 17.36
N ILE A 20 32.11 12.52 18.01
CA ILE A 20 32.21 11.16 18.56
C ILE A 20 32.29 10.15 17.43
N VAL A 21 31.37 10.21 16.47
CA VAL A 21 31.32 9.29 15.31
C VAL A 21 32.63 9.33 14.52
N ARG A 22 33.18 10.52 14.28
CA ARG A 22 34.45 10.72 13.57
C ARG A 22 35.66 10.15 14.30
N LYS A 23 35.72 10.23 15.64
CA LYS A 23 36.78 9.57 16.42
C LYS A 23 36.86 8.06 16.19
N HIS A 24 35.76 7.44 15.74
CA HIS A 24 35.70 6.02 15.40
C HIS A 24 35.85 5.74 13.89
N ASN A 25 36.31 6.71 13.09
CA ASN A 25 36.47 6.61 11.64
C ASN A 25 35.16 6.20 10.93
N ARG A 26 34.02 6.69 11.42
CA ARG A 26 32.70 6.47 10.82
C ARG A 26 32.17 7.76 10.20
N ILE A 27 31.29 7.60 9.22
CA ILE A 27 30.50 8.68 8.62
C ILE A 27 29.20 8.81 9.40
N MET A 28 28.86 10.03 9.81
CA MET A 28 27.56 10.30 10.44
C MET A 28 26.48 10.31 9.37
N ALA A 29 25.38 9.61 9.63
CA ALA A 29 24.16 9.67 8.86
C ALA A 29 22.98 10.01 9.78
N GLY A 30 22.04 10.82 9.31
CA GLY A 30 20.84 11.14 10.08
C GLY A 30 19.72 11.70 9.22
N TRP A 31 18.52 11.76 9.80
CA TRP A 31 17.33 12.32 9.15
C TRP A 31 17.53 13.77 8.74
N GLY A 32 16.78 14.23 7.73
CA GLY A 32 16.87 15.57 7.13
C GLY A 32 17.03 16.74 8.11
N GLU A 33 16.47 16.63 9.31
CA GLU A 33 16.54 17.62 10.39
C GLU A 33 17.95 17.86 10.93
N ILE A 34 18.92 17.00 10.64
CA ILE A 34 20.33 17.25 11.02
C ILE A 34 21.05 18.17 10.03
N TYR A 35 20.41 18.53 8.92
CA TYR A 35 20.99 19.44 7.94
C TYR A 35 21.18 20.82 8.55
N ASP A 36 22.40 21.31 8.44
CA ASP A 36 22.78 22.68 8.75
C ASP A 36 23.98 23.04 7.83
N PRO A 37 23.98 24.20 7.15
CA PRO A 37 25.07 24.58 6.25
C PRO A 37 26.46 24.64 6.89
N GLU A 38 26.55 24.77 8.21
CA GLU A 38 27.81 24.78 8.96
C GLU A 38 28.34 23.37 9.22
N MET A 39 27.53 22.32 9.04
CA MET A 39 27.97 20.94 9.27
C MET A 39 29.03 20.50 8.26
N PRO A 40 29.95 19.61 8.66
CA PRO A 40 30.90 18.99 7.73
C PRO A 40 30.21 18.23 6.60
N ARG A 41 30.73 18.38 5.37
CA ARG A 41 30.11 17.85 4.13
C ARG A 41 30.23 16.33 3.98
N ASP A 42 30.98 15.68 4.87
CA ASP A 42 31.04 14.23 4.94
C ASP A 42 29.85 13.61 5.68
N VAL A 43 28.94 14.42 6.24
CA VAL A 43 27.66 13.94 6.80
C VAL A 43 26.71 13.49 5.69
N LEU A 44 26.07 12.34 5.87
CA LEU A 44 25.03 11.81 4.99
C LEU A 44 23.65 12.24 5.49
N ILE A 45 22.86 12.87 4.62
CA ILE A 45 21.50 13.31 4.94
C ILE A 45 20.47 12.28 4.43
N HIS A 46 19.55 11.85 5.29
CA HIS A 46 18.48 10.91 4.95
C HIS A 46 17.15 11.67 4.74
N PHE A 47 16.77 11.82 3.47
CA PHE A 47 15.57 12.54 3.02
C PHE A 47 14.31 11.67 3.13
N TRP A 48 13.48 11.96 4.14
CA TRP A 48 12.37 11.09 4.53
C TRP A 48 10.97 11.73 4.38
N TRP A 49 10.87 13.06 4.43
CA TRP A 49 9.59 13.78 4.38
C TRP A 49 9.41 14.63 3.10
N PRO A 50 8.18 14.72 2.53
CA PRO A 50 7.93 15.54 1.36
C PRO A 50 7.76 17.00 1.80
N ARG A 51 8.89 17.70 1.93
CA ARG A 51 8.98 19.17 2.10
C ARG A 51 10.41 19.68 2.22
N MET A 52 11.40 18.83 1.99
CA MET A 52 12.79 19.25 1.96
C MET A 52 13.02 20.12 0.71
N LYS A 53 12.55 21.38 0.70
CA LYS A 53 13.11 22.39 -0.23
C LYS A 53 14.62 22.52 0.02
N GLU A 54 15.00 22.23 1.26
CA GLU A 54 16.34 22.04 1.76
C GLU A 54 17.04 20.80 1.18
N MET A 55 16.34 19.87 0.50
CA MET A 55 17.00 18.71 -0.12
C MET A 55 17.90 19.16 -1.26
N GLU A 56 17.33 19.89 -2.23
CA GLU A 56 18.13 20.44 -3.32
C GLU A 56 19.22 21.38 -2.78
N GLU A 57 18.90 22.22 -1.79
CA GLU A 57 19.88 23.09 -1.15
C GLU A 57 21.04 22.32 -0.49
N ALA A 58 20.75 21.31 0.34
CA ALA A 58 21.75 20.49 1.00
C ALA A 58 22.63 19.76 -0.03
N LEU A 59 22.00 19.21 -1.08
CA LEU A 59 22.70 18.55 -2.17
C LEU A 59 23.58 19.55 -2.95
N LEU A 60 23.11 20.76 -3.25
CA LEU A 60 23.90 21.82 -3.88
C LEU A 60 25.05 22.32 -2.99
N ASN A 61 24.87 22.31 -1.68
CA ASN A 61 25.89 22.63 -0.68
C ASN A 61 26.93 21.49 -0.47
N GLY A 62 26.86 20.44 -1.29
CA GLY A 62 27.84 19.36 -1.35
C GLY A 62 27.61 18.21 -0.37
N PHE A 63 26.48 18.19 0.35
CA PHE A 63 26.10 17.04 1.14
C PHE A 63 25.64 15.90 0.24
N LYS A 64 25.84 14.66 0.70
CA LYS A 64 25.31 13.47 0.04
C LYS A 64 23.98 13.05 0.68
N GLY A 65 23.16 12.36 -0.10
CA GLY A 65 21.79 12.02 0.26
C GLY A 65 21.41 10.56 0.05
N ILE A 66 20.54 10.03 0.91
CA ILE A 66 19.69 8.86 0.59
C ILE A 66 18.21 9.23 0.76
N VAL A 67 17.33 8.60 -0.01
CA VAL A 67 15.89 8.92 -0.02
C VAL A 67 15.05 7.75 0.46
N SER A 68 14.25 7.95 1.51
CA SER A 68 13.16 7.04 1.90
C SER A 68 11.78 7.65 1.64
N ASN A 69 11.70 8.94 1.32
CA ASN A 69 10.44 9.58 1.02
C ASN A 69 9.75 8.95 -0.20
N GLY A 70 8.54 8.42 0.02
CA GLY A 70 7.78 7.65 -0.97
C GLY A 70 8.04 6.13 -0.92
N TYR A 71 8.90 5.66 -0.04
CA TYR A 71 9.28 4.24 0.14
C TYR A 71 8.98 3.71 1.55
N TYR A 72 7.98 4.31 2.21
CA TYR A 72 7.47 3.87 3.51
C TYR A 72 6.49 2.72 3.29
N VAL A 73 6.98 1.48 3.42
CA VAL A 73 6.14 0.29 3.19
C VAL A 73 5.15 0.09 4.34
N ASP A 74 5.43 0.61 5.53
CA ASP A 74 4.53 0.61 6.69
C ASP A 74 3.25 1.45 6.47
N HIS A 75 3.23 2.37 5.49
CA HIS A 75 2.05 3.17 5.15
C HIS A 75 0.99 2.44 4.31
N PHE A 76 1.16 1.14 4.05
CA PHE A 76 0.22 0.30 3.29
C PHE A 76 -0.08 0.77 1.85
N ARG A 77 0.79 1.60 1.25
CA ARG A 77 0.66 1.98 -0.17
C ARG A 77 0.98 0.80 -1.10
N THR A 78 0.41 0.84 -2.30
CA THR A 78 0.57 -0.19 -3.33
C THR A 78 2.00 -0.31 -3.86
N ALA A 79 2.34 -1.46 -4.47
CA ALA A 79 3.62 -1.63 -5.15
C ALA A 79 3.77 -0.63 -6.31
N GLU A 80 2.68 -0.37 -7.05
CA GLU A 80 2.61 0.64 -8.11
C GLU A 80 3.02 2.04 -7.63
N TYR A 81 2.51 2.48 -6.48
CA TYR A 81 2.87 3.77 -5.91
C TYR A 81 4.39 3.89 -5.67
N HIS A 82 4.97 2.88 -5.02
CA HIS A 82 6.40 2.88 -4.71
C HIS A 82 7.26 2.72 -5.97
N TYR A 83 6.84 1.89 -6.91
CA TYR A 83 7.55 1.63 -8.16
C TYR A 83 7.60 2.85 -9.08
N LEU A 84 6.53 3.65 -9.11
CA LEU A 84 6.47 4.88 -9.92
C LEU A 84 7.11 6.09 -9.23
N MET A 85 7.42 6.00 -7.94
CA MET A 85 8.14 7.04 -7.23
C MET A 85 9.58 7.09 -7.73
N ASP A 86 10.02 8.21 -8.30
CA ASP A 86 11.43 8.40 -8.65
C ASP A 86 12.16 9.06 -7.47
N PRO A 87 13.36 8.60 -7.06
CA PRO A 87 14.14 9.32 -6.05
C PRO A 87 14.62 10.70 -6.53
N ILE A 88 14.72 10.90 -7.86
CA ILE A 88 15.13 12.17 -8.49
C ILE A 88 13.91 12.70 -9.26
N ARG A 89 13.01 13.36 -8.54
CA ARG A 89 11.76 13.88 -9.12
C ARG A 89 11.73 15.41 -9.15
N PRO A 90 11.19 16.03 -10.21
CA PRO A 90 11.30 17.47 -10.44
C PRO A 90 10.70 18.35 -9.35
N GLU A 91 9.79 17.81 -8.53
CA GLU A 91 9.18 18.56 -7.44
C GLU A 91 10.16 18.82 -6.27
N TYR A 92 11.29 18.10 -6.21
CA TYR A 92 12.27 18.21 -5.10
C TYR A 92 13.69 18.43 -5.58
N VAL A 93 14.05 17.96 -6.77
CA VAL A 93 15.39 18.10 -7.34
C VAL A 93 15.26 18.42 -8.83
N THR A 94 15.69 19.62 -9.20
CA THR A 94 15.68 20.16 -10.56
C THR A 94 17.10 20.27 -11.12
N ASP A 95 18.10 20.48 -10.27
CA ASP A 95 19.49 20.65 -10.66
C ASP A 95 20.23 19.30 -10.80
N THR A 96 21.01 19.17 -11.87
CA THR A 96 21.77 17.96 -12.17
C THR A 96 22.92 17.69 -11.19
N LEU A 97 23.52 18.73 -10.60
CA LEU A 97 24.51 18.62 -9.53
C LEU A 97 23.86 18.09 -8.26
N ALA A 98 22.68 18.61 -7.90
CA ALA A 98 21.93 18.11 -6.76
C ALA A 98 21.57 16.62 -6.96
N ALA A 99 21.06 16.26 -8.14
CA ALA A 99 20.74 14.89 -8.50
C ALA A 99 21.93 13.92 -8.35
N ARG A 100 23.15 14.35 -8.71
CA ARG A 100 24.38 13.54 -8.58
C ARG A 100 24.77 13.25 -7.13
N ASN A 101 24.31 14.05 -6.18
CA ASN A 101 24.62 13.87 -4.76
C ASN A 101 23.65 12.92 -4.05
N ILE A 102 22.61 12.44 -4.74
CA ILE A 102 21.76 11.35 -4.26
C ILE A 102 22.45 10.02 -4.53
N LEU A 103 22.74 9.27 -3.47
CA LEU A 103 23.43 7.98 -3.54
C LEU A 103 22.49 6.81 -3.81
N GLY A 104 21.19 6.99 -3.59
CA GLY A 104 20.16 5.96 -3.71
C GLY A 104 19.05 6.21 -2.70
N GLY A 105 18.45 5.13 -2.20
CA GLY A 105 17.39 5.21 -1.23
C GLY A 105 17.11 3.91 -0.51
N GLU A 106 16.15 3.98 0.41
CA GLU A 106 15.89 2.95 1.40
C GLU A 106 14.37 2.77 1.56
N ALA A 107 13.91 1.52 1.50
CA ALA A 107 12.55 1.19 1.90
C ALA A 107 12.48 1.21 3.44
N ALA A 108 11.66 2.11 4.00
CA ALA A 108 11.45 2.20 5.43
C ALA A 108 10.28 1.31 5.85
N SER A 109 10.51 0.43 6.82
CA SER A 109 9.47 -0.41 7.42
C SER A 109 9.43 -0.15 8.93
N TRP A 110 8.69 0.87 9.33
CA TRP A 110 8.44 1.14 10.74
C TRP A 110 7.54 0.05 11.36
N ALA A 111 7.76 -0.24 12.65
CA ALA A 111 7.32 -1.49 13.28
C ALA A 111 6.05 -1.37 14.13
N GLU A 112 5.35 -0.25 14.11
CA GLU A 112 4.16 0.00 14.95
C GLU A 112 3.03 -0.99 14.68
N PHE A 113 2.94 -1.52 13.45
CA PHE A 113 2.00 -2.56 13.04
C PHE A 113 2.71 -3.82 12.51
N VAL A 114 3.88 -4.14 13.07
CA VAL A 114 4.69 -5.28 12.65
C VAL A 114 5.03 -6.15 13.87
N THR A 115 4.68 -7.44 13.79
CA THR A 115 5.26 -8.49 14.61
C THR A 115 6.22 -9.34 13.77
N GLU A 116 6.96 -10.24 14.41
CA GLU A 116 7.80 -11.23 13.70
C GLU A 116 7.00 -11.98 12.61
N GLU A 117 5.80 -12.46 12.96
CA GLU A 117 4.89 -13.16 12.04
C GLU A 117 4.45 -12.32 10.83
N LEU A 118 4.39 -10.99 10.98
CA LEU A 118 3.93 -10.04 9.96
C LEU A 118 5.07 -9.44 9.13
N THR A 119 6.32 -9.61 9.55
CA THR A 119 7.47 -8.89 8.97
C THR A 119 7.59 -9.16 7.47
N GLY A 120 7.49 -10.43 7.05
CA GLY A 120 7.49 -10.78 5.64
C GLY A 120 6.34 -10.12 4.88
N LEU A 121 5.11 -10.22 5.39
CA LEU A 121 3.91 -9.68 4.74
C LEU A 121 3.96 -8.15 4.55
N ARG A 122 4.62 -7.43 5.47
CA ARG A 122 4.73 -5.97 5.39
C ARG A 122 5.82 -5.52 4.42
N ILE A 123 6.95 -6.21 4.39
CA ILE A 123 8.08 -5.83 3.54
C ILE A 123 7.90 -6.33 2.10
N TRP A 124 7.44 -7.57 1.94
CA TRP A 124 7.39 -8.26 0.66
C TRP A 124 5.96 -8.45 0.13
N PRO A 125 5.76 -8.41 -1.20
CA PRO A 125 6.77 -8.27 -2.24
C PRO A 125 7.06 -6.81 -2.64
N ARG A 126 6.40 -5.80 -2.05
CA ARG A 126 6.50 -4.39 -2.47
C ARG A 126 7.95 -3.86 -2.50
N THR A 127 8.79 -4.28 -1.56
CA THR A 127 10.22 -3.91 -1.57
C THR A 127 11.00 -4.45 -2.78
N ALA A 128 10.55 -5.52 -3.44
CA ALA A 128 11.15 -5.97 -4.70
C ALA A 128 10.85 -5.00 -5.85
N ALA A 129 9.68 -4.36 -5.87
CA ALA A 129 9.36 -3.31 -6.83
C ALA A 129 10.17 -2.02 -6.55
N ILE A 130 10.41 -1.71 -5.28
CA ILE A 130 11.32 -0.63 -4.86
C ILE A 130 12.76 -0.93 -5.31
N ALA A 131 13.23 -2.16 -5.12
CA ALA A 131 14.56 -2.58 -5.57
C ALA A 131 14.76 -2.36 -7.07
N GLU A 132 13.73 -2.64 -7.88
CA GLU A 132 13.77 -2.36 -9.32
C GLU A 132 13.90 -0.86 -9.62
N ARG A 133 13.17 0.00 -8.91
CA ARG A 133 13.28 1.47 -9.07
C ARG A 133 14.70 1.97 -8.78
N PHE A 134 15.40 1.40 -7.79
CA PHE A 134 16.75 1.80 -7.43
C PHE A 134 17.87 1.12 -8.24
N TRP A 135 17.54 0.11 -9.05
CA TRP A 135 18.53 -0.65 -9.83
C TRP A 135 18.40 -0.43 -11.34
N SER A 136 17.18 -0.44 -11.86
CA SER A 136 16.89 -0.41 -13.29
C SER A 136 16.96 1.02 -13.87
N PRO A 137 17.15 1.17 -15.19
CA PRO A 137 17.07 2.47 -15.85
C PRO A 137 15.75 3.21 -15.55
N ALA A 138 15.82 4.53 -15.37
CA ALA A 138 14.67 5.34 -14.93
C ALA A 138 13.41 5.23 -15.81
N HIS A 139 13.57 4.94 -17.11
CA HIS A 139 12.47 4.78 -18.06
C HIS A 139 11.71 3.46 -17.93
N ILE A 140 12.21 2.50 -17.13
CA ILE A 140 11.48 1.28 -16.79
C ILE A 140 10.39 1.65 -15.77
N ARG A 141 9.16 1.81 -16.28
CA ARG A 141 8.00 2.31 -15.53
C ARG A 141 6.69 1.59 -15.88
N ASP A 142 6.74 0.53 -16.67
CA ASP A 142 5.55 -0.25 -17.00
C ASP A 142 5.07 -1.00 -15.74
N VAL A 143 3.90 -0.61 -15.26
CA VAL A 143 3.30 -1.12 -14.02
C VAL A 143 2.76 -2.54 -14.19
N GLU A 144 2.18 -2.85 -15.34
CA GLU A 144 1.60 -4.18 -15.60
C GLU A 144 2.68 -5.22 -15.78
N ASP A 145 3.73 -4.88 -16.53
CA ASP A 145 4.91 -5.74 -16.65
C ASP A 145 5.62 -5.91 -15.30
N MET A 146 5.67 -4.86 -14.48
CA MET A 146 6.19 -4.94 -13.10
C MET A 146 5.38 -5.94 -12.28
N TYR A 147 4.05 -5.87 -12.22
CA TYR A 147 3.25 -6.83 -11.46
C TYR A 147 3.38 -8.26 -11.99
N ARG A 148 3.41 -8.45 -13.32
CA ARG A 148 3.63 -9.76 -13.97
C ARG A 148 4.93 -10.41 -13.52
N ARG A 149 6.01 -9.63 -13.36
CA ARG A 149 7.30 -10.11 -12.85
C ARG A 149 7.31 -10.23 -11.33
N LEU A 150 6.67 -9.29 -10.63
CA LEU A 150 6.59 -9.24 -9.17
C LEU A 150 5.91 -10.47 -8.59
N GLU A 151 4.86 -10.98 -9.23
CA GLU A 151 4.17 -12.21 -8.79
C GLU A 151 5.13 -13.42 -8.78
N LYS A 152 5.94 -13.57 -9.84
CA LYS A 152 6.95 -14.63 -9.94
C LYS A 152 8.08 -14.43 -8.93
N THR A 153 8.53 -13.19 -8.75
CA THR A 153 9.55 -12.84 -7.75
C THR A 153 9.04 -13.14 -6.35
N SER A 154 7.80 -12.74 -6.03
CA SER A 154 7.15 -12.98 -4.75
C SER A 154 7.13 -14.46 -4.38
N LEU A 155 6.79 -15.34 -5.32
CA LEU A 155 6.80 -16.78 -5.09
C LEU A 155 8.23 -17.31 -4.83
N ARG A 156 9.21 -16.88 -5.63
CA ARG A 156 10.62 -17.29 -5.45
C ARG A 156 11.23 -16.84 -4.14
N LEU A 157 10.76 -15.72 -3.57
CA LEU A 157 11.23 -15.21 -2.28
C LEU A 157 10.96 -16.22 -1.14
N GLU A 158 9.98 -17.11 -1.25
CA GLU A 158 9.79 -18.18 -0.26
C GLU A 158 10.93 -19.21 -0.27
N GLU A 159 11.61 -19.42 -1.40
CA GLU A 159 12.74 -20.37 -1.51
C GLU A 159 13.95 -19.94 -0.65
N ILE A 160 14.07 -18.64 -0.33
CA ILE A 160 15.12 -18.09 0.54
C ILE A 160 14.64 -17.87 1.98
N GLY A 161 13.46 -18.41 2.33
CA GLY A 161 12.95 -18.44 3.70
C GLY A 161 11.97 -17.33 4.07
N LEU A 162 11.65 -16.40 3.16
CA LEU A 162 10.63 -15.39 3.41
C LEU A 162 9.25 -16.05 3.59
N ASP A 163 8.39 -15.37 4.34
CA ASP A 163 7.18 -15.98 4.90
C ASP A 163 5.90 -15.19 4.62
N HIS A 164 5.97 -14.21 3.71
CA HIS A 164 4.87 -13.31 3.37
C HIS A 164 3.63 -14.03 2.81
N LEU A 165 3.80 -15.15 2.08
CA LEU A 165 2.67 -15.96 1.63
C LEU A 165 2.28 -17.00 2.70
N LYS A 166 3.24 -17.83 3.15
CA LYS A 166 2.95 -18.92 4.10
C LYS A 166 2.34 -18.47 5.44
N ASN A 167 2.87 -17.40 6.05
CA ASN A 167 2.37 -16.92 7.35
C ASN A 167 0.99 -16.32 7.18
N ARG A 168 0.74 -15.59 6.10
CA ARG A 168 -0.58 -15.02 5.82
C ARG A 168 -1.66 -16.10 5.78
N ASP A 169 -1.43 -17.20 5.07
CA ASP A 169 -2.41 -18.28 5.01
C ASP A 169 -2.58 -18.99 6.36
N MET A 170 -1.51 -19.08 7.15
CA MET A 170 -1.61 -19.56 8.53
C MET A 170 -2.44 -18.60 9.40
N MET A 171 -2.31 -17.29 9.24
CA MET A 171 -3.14 -16.30 9.93
C MET A 171 -4.61 -16.43 9.56
N LEU A 172 -4.91 -16.61 8.27
CA LEU A 172 -6.28 -16.82 7.81
C LEU A 172 -6.88 -18.11 8.39
N ARG A 173 -6.09 -19.20 8.51
CA ARG A 173 -6.55 -20.43 9.18
C ARG A 173 -6.83 -20.20 10.67
N ARG A 174 -5.98 -19.42 11.36
CA ARG A 174 -6.17 -19.03 12.76
C ARG A 174 -7.48 -18.26 12.93
N LEU A 175 -7.78 -17.32 12.03
CA LEU A 175 -9.01 -16.53 12.03
C LEU A 175 -10.26 -17.35 11.72
N ALA A 176 -10.16 -18.30 10.77
CA ALA A 176 -11.29 -19.13 10.35
C ALA A 176 -11.60 -20.28 11.33
N GLY A 177 -10.64 -20.68 12.16
CA GLY A 177 -10.76 -21.86 13.02
C GLY A 177 -10.81 -23.19 12.24
N GLN A 178 -10.43 -23.18 10.96
CA GLN A 178 -10.52 -24.34 10.06
C GLN A 178 -9.45 -24.30 8.96
N ARG A 179 -9.32 -25.42 8.23
CA ARG A 179 -8.37 -25.52 7.11
C ARG A 179 -8.83 -24.78 5.86
N ASP A 180 -10.13 -24.80 5.56
CA ASP A 180 -10.69 -24.11 4.40
C ASP A 180 -10.79 -22.60 4.67
N ILE A 181 -10.00 -21.85 3.92
CA ILE A 181 -9.89 -20.40 4.00
C ILE A 181 -10.24 -19.73 2.66
N ALA A 182 -10.82 -20.46 1.70
CA ALA A 182 -11.07 -19.96 0.34
C ALA A 182 -11.94 -18.68 0.35
N ALA A 183 -12.96 -18.63 1.20
CA ALA A 183 -13.85 -17.48 1.29
C ALA A 183 -13.17 -16.24 1.92
N LEU A 184 -12.25 -16.45 2.86
CA LEU A 184 -11.40 -15.38 3.40
C LEU A 184 -10.39 -14.89 2.36
N HIS A 185 -9.81 -15.77 1.56
CA HIS A 185 -8.94 -15.37 0.44
C HIS A 185 -9.66 -14.44 -0.53
N VAL A 186 -10.90 -14.76 -0.90
CA VAL A 186 -11.68 -13.88 -1.80
C VAL A 186 -11.88 -12.50 -1.19
N LEU A 187 -12.29 -12.42 0.08
CA LEU A 187 -12.48 -11.11 0.73
C LEU A 187 -11.16 -10.34 0.85
N THR A 188 -10.09 -11.02 1.30
CA THR A 188 -8.77 -10.40 1.48
C THR A 188 -8.04 -10.11 0.17
N GLY A 189 -8.51 -10.65 -0.94
CA GLY A 189 -8.09 -10.28 -2.29
C GLY A 189 -8.70 -8.95 -2.76
N THR A 190 -9.68 -8.40 -2.04
CA THR A 190 -10.39 -7.16 -2.42
C THR A 190 -10.33 -6.06 -1.36
N VAL A 191 -9.71 -6.30 -0.21
CA VAL A 191 -9.58 -5.30 0.86
C VAL A 191 -8.14 -4.97 1.18
N GLU A 192 -7.91 -3.70 1.52
CA GLU A 192 -6.61 -3.19 1.97
C GLU A 192 -6.75 -2.50 3.34
N PRO A 193 -5.69 -2.52 4.18
CA PRO A 193 -5.62 -1.71 5.39
C PRO A 193 -5.73 -0.22 5.08
N LEU A 194 -6.28 0.55 6.02
CA LEU A 194 -6.25 2.01 5.94
C LEU A 194 -4.82 2.54 5.76
N GLU A 195 -4.60 3.27 4.68
CA GLU A 195 -3.30 3.84 4.34
C GLU A 195 -2.79 4.87 5.36
N HIS A 196 -1.46 5.06 5.39
CA HIS A 196 -0.77 6.03 6.20
C HIS A 196 -1.17 5.95 7.69
N TYR A 197 -1.24 7.10 8.34
CA TYR A 197 -1.65 7.25 9.73
C TYR A 197 -3.15 7.08 9.97
N SER A 198 -3.96 6.74 8.94
CA SER A 198 -5.40 6.57 9.13
C SER A 198 -5.70 5.36 10.02
N ARG A 199 -4.90 4.29 9.91
CA ARG A 199 -4.98 3.17 10.86
C ARG A 199 -4.59 3.56 12.29
N HIS A 200 -3.55 4.38 12.46
CA HIS A 200 -3.17 4.95 13.77
C HIS A 200 -4.25 5.87 14.37
N ARG A 201 -5.10 6.47 13.54
CA ARG A 201 -6.16 7.40 13.97
C ARG A 201 -7.55 6.76 14.08
N ALA A 202 -7.75 5.57 13.52
CA ALA A 202 -8.97 4.77 13.67
C ALA A 202 -9.24 4.30 15.13
N VAL A 203 -8.40 4.77 16.06
CA VAL A 203 -8.28 4.46 17.49
C VAL A 203 -9.45 4.96 18.34
N GLU A 204 -10.50 5.57 17.77
CA GLU A 204 -11.69 5.94 18.56
C GLU A 204 -12.31 4.75 19.33
N ARG A 205 -11.95 3.49 19.00
CA ARG A 205 -12.38 2.30 19.76
C ARG A 205 -11.27 1.33 20.22
N LYS A 206 -10.03 1.41 19.72
CA LYS A 206 -8.94 0.42 20.01
C LYS A 206 -7.58 1.10 20.07
N LYS A 207 -7.00 1.27 21.27
CA LYS A 207 -5.63 1.78 21.41
C LYS A 207 -4.62 0.71 21.04
N TYR A 208 -3.88 0.95 19.96
CA TYR A 208 -2.69 0.16 19.64
C TYR A 208 -1.56 0.57 20.59
N VAL A 209 -0.99 -0.43 21.23
CA VAL A 209 0.21 -0.34 22.07
C VAL A 209 1.21 -1.36 21.56
N GLN A 210 2.48 -1.25 21.97
CA GLN A 210 3.57 -2.10 21.46
C GLN A 210 3.35 -3.62 21.67
N HIS A 211 2.46 -4.01 22.57
CA HIS A 211 2.09 -5.41 22.85
C HIS A 211 0.67 -5.77 22.38
N ALA A 212 0.02 -4.91 21.58
CA ALA A 212 -1.30 -5.20 21.04
C ALA A 212 -1.21 -6.43 20.10
N PRO A 213 -2.14 -7.40 20.22
CA PRO A 213 -2.10 -8.57 19.35
C PRO A 213 -2.51 -8.18 17.92
N LEU A 214 -1.54 -8.19 17.00
CA LEU A 214 -1.75 -7.95 15.57
C LEU A 214 -2.17 -9.24 14.86
N THR A 215 -3.38 -9.70 15.17
CA THR A 215 -3.92 -11.00 14.73
C THR A 215 -5.32 -10.93 14.11
N ARG A 216 -5.75 -9.73 13.70
CA ARG A 216 -7.07 -9.48 13.08
C ARG A 216 -6.99 -9.64 11.56
N LEU A 217 -8.13 -9.55 10.87
CA LEU A 217 -8.15 -9.62 9.40
C LEU A 217 -7.29 -8.51 8.76
N VAL A 218 -7.30 -7.29 9.30
CA VAL A 218 -6.46 -6.18 8.83
C VAL A 218 -4.96 -6.49 8.90
N ASP A 219 -4.57 -7.38 9.83
CA ASP A 219 -3.18 -7.80 9.96
C ASP A 219 -2.79 -8.79 8.86
N ALA A 220 -3.71 -9.65 8.43
CA ALA A 220 -3.53 -10.63 7.35
C ALA A 220 -3.89 -10.09 5.95
N ALA A 221 -4.43 -8.88 5.85
CA ALA A 221 -4.77 -8.26 4.58
C ALA A 221 -3.51 -7.80 3.82
N TRP A 222 -3.59 -7.87 2.48
CA TRP A 222 -2.56 -7.32 1.61
C TRP A 222 -2.57 -5.79 1.68
N SER A 223 -1.41 -5.16 1.50
CA SER A 223 -1.32 -3.71 1.24
C SER A 223 -1.57 -3.34 -0.23
N ASP A 224 -1.90 -4.32 -1.08
CA ASP A 224 -2.06 -4.19 -2.53
C ASP A 224 -2.87 -5.39 -3.03
N ALA A 225 -4.19 -5.32 -2.82
CA ALA A 225 -5.14 -6.40 -2.94
C ALA A 225 -5.21 -6.93 -4.38
N PRO A 226 -4.75 -8.17 -4.64
CA PRO A 226 -4.50 -8.65 -6.00
C PRO A 226 -5.77 -8.81 -6.83
N ASP A 227 -6.88 -9.25 -6.25
CA ASP A 227 -8.12 -9.46 -7.00
C ASP A 227 -8.75 -8.11 -7.39
N ALA A 228 -8.74 -7.12 -6.48
CA ALA A 228 -9.20 -5.77 -6.77
C ALA A 228 -8.32 -5.06 -7.81
N ARG A 229 -6.99 -5.19 -7.71
CA ARG A 229 -6.05 -4.65 -8.71
C ARG A 229 -6.29 -5.26 -10.09
N ASN A 230 -6.39 -6.58 -10.18
CA ASN A 230 -6.62 -7.27 -11.45
C ASN A 230 -7.98 -6.89 -12.06
N PHE A 231 -9.02 -6.76 -11.22
CA PHE A 231 -10.32 -6.27 -11.66
C PHE A 231 -10.25 -4.84 -12.19
N ARG A 232 -9.50 -3.95 -11.54
CA ARG A 232 -9.29 -2.56 -12.00
C ARG A 232 -8.65 -2.52 -13.40
N PHE A 233 -7.60 -3.30 -13.64
CA PHE A 233 -6.97 -3.37 -14.97
C PHE A 233 -7.94 -3.92 -16.02
N LEU A 234 -8.65 -5.00 -15.69
CA LEU A 234 -9.61 -5.61 -16.61
C LEU A 234 -10.76 -4.66 -16.97
N VAL A 235 -11.33 -3.95 -16.00
CA VAL A 235 -12.39 -2.96 -16.25
C VAL A 235 -11.86 -1.80 -17.09
N ARG A 236 -10.69 -1.24 -16.76
CA ARG A 236 -10.04 -0.19 -17.55
C ARG A 236 -9.89 -0.61 -19.01
N ASP A 237 -9.39 -1.83 -19.26
CA ASP A 237 -9.14 -2.34 -20.61
C ASP A 237 -10.42 -2.68 -21.37
N TYR A 238 -11.46 -3.09 -20.66
CA TYR A 238 -12.79 -3.30 -21.21
C TYR A 238 -13.45 -1.97 -21.60
N LEU A 239 -13.37 -0.94 -20.76
CA LEU A 239 -13.92 0.38 -21.06
C LEU A 239 -13.19 1.07 -22.23
N LYS A 240 -11.88 0.84 -22.34
CA LYS A 240 -11.09 1.36 -23.48
C LYS A 240 -11.37 0.61 -24.78
N GLU A 241 -11.47 -0.72 -24.71
CA GLU A 241 -11.68 -1.59 -25.87
C GLU A 241 -12.60 -2.77 -25.46
N PRO A 242 -13.93 -2.60 -25.59
CA PRO A 242 -14.89 -3.62 -25.20
C PRO A 242 -14.71 -4.90 -26.00
N SER A 243 -14.75 -6.05 -25.32
CA SER A 243 -14.76 -7.37 -25.97
C SER A 243 -15.59 -8.36 -25.14
N ILE A 244 -16.17 -9.34 -25.83
CA ILE A 244 -16.97 -10.40 -25.19
C ILE A 244 -16.13 -11.15 -24.16
N GLU A 245 -14.86 -11.40 -24.45
CA GLU A 245 -13.95 -12.12 -23.56
C GLU A 245 -13.65 -11.33 -22.28
N LYS A 246 -13.34 -10.03 -22.38
CA LYS A 246 -13.12 -9.18 -21.19
C LYS A 246 -14.39 -9.07 -20.35
N GLU A 247 -15.55 -8.90 -20.98
CA GLU A 247 -16.83 -8.83 -20.26
C GLU A 247 -17.15 -10.14 -19.53
N LYS A 248 -16.88 -11.29 -20.17
CA LYS A 248 -17.02 -12.61 -19.56
C LYS A 248 -16.14 -12.74 -18.31
N GLN A 249 -14.87 -12.35 -18.39
CA GLN A 249 -13.95 -12.38 -17.25
C GLN A 249 -14.43 -11.47 -16.10
N ILE A 250 -14.94 -10.27 -16.43
CA ILE A 250 -15.55 -9.36 -15.44
C ILE A 250 -16.73 -10.06 -14.75
N ARG A 251 -17.64 -10.67 -15.51
CA ARG A 251 -18.79 -11.40 -14.96
C ARG A 251 -18.35 -12.56 -14.07
N GLU A 252 -17.36 -13.34 -14.46
CA GLU A 252 -16.83 -14.46 -13.65
C GLU A 252 -16.29 -13.98 -12.29
N ILE A 253 -15.53 -12.88 -12.26
CA ILE A 253 -15.04 -12.27 -11.02
C ILE A 253 -16.22 -11.80 -10.15
N LEU A 254 -17.18 -11.08 -10.74
CA LEU A 254 -18.35 -10.58 -10.01
C LEU A 254 -19.21 -11.73 -9.46
N TYR A 255 -19.42 -12.81 -10.21
CA TYR A 255 -20.13 -13.99 -9.70
C TYR A 255 -19.41 -14.62 -8.50
N ARG A 256 -18.08 -14.75 -8.57
CA ARG A 256 -17.28 -15.27 -7.45
C ARG A 256 -17.44 -14.41 -6.20
N TRP A 257 -17.41 -13.08 -6.35
CA TRP A 257 -17.58 -12.14 -5.24
C TRP A 257 -19.02 -12.12 -4.70
N ALA A 258 -20.02 -12.15 -5.57
CA ALA A 258 -21.44 -12.20 -5.23
C ALA A 258 -21.77 -13.42 -4.36
N GLU A 259 -21.22 -14.59 -4.69
CA GLU A 259 -21.46 -15.82 -3.93
C GLU A 259 -20.58 -15.96 -2.68
N ASN A 260 -19.57 -15.10 -2.50
CA ASN A 260 -18.58 -15.30 -1.45
C ASN A 260 -19.16 -15.14 -0.05
N HIS A 261 -20.05 -14.16 0.16
CA HIS A 261 -20.65 -13.91 1.47
C HIS A 261 -21.41 -15.13 2.00
N LYS A 262 -22.13 -15.84 1.13
CA LYS A 262 -22.84 -17.07 1.51
C LYS A 262 -21.91 -18.14 2.09
N LYS A 263 -20.67 -18.23 1.58
CA LYS A 263 -19.64 -19.15 2.06
C LYS A 263 -18.94 -18.63 3.31
N LEU A 264 -18.73 -17.30 3.39
CA LEU A 264 -17.99 -16.68 4.47
C LEU A 264 -18.84 -16.46 5.73
N ALA A 265 -20.15 -16.22 5.60
CA ALA A 265 -21.03 -15.91 6.71
C ALA A 265 -21.01 -16.97 7.83
N PRO A 266 -21.10 -18.29 7.55
CA PRO A 266 -20.98 -19.31 8.60
C PRO A 266 -19.64 -19.27 9.32
N VAL A 267 -18.54 -18.97 8.60
CA VAL A 267 -17.20 -18.84 9.21
C VAL A 267 -17.15 -17.61 10.11
N ILE A 268 -17.77 -16.50 9.72
CA ILE A 268 -17.88 -15.30 10.54
C ILE A 268 -18.74 -15.58 11.78
N ASP A 269 -19.89 -16.23 11.61
CA ASP A 269 -20.81 -16.57 12.71
C ASP A 269 -20.10 -17.39 13.79
N ALA A 270 -19.28 -18.37 13.38
CA ALA A 270 -18.55 -19.24 14.30
C ALA A 270 -17.34 -18.55 14.98
N ASN A 271 -16.80 -17.46 14.43
CA ASN A 271 -15.56 -16.85 14.88
C ASN A 271 -15.74 -15.35 15.21
N PRO A 272 -15.93 -14.97 16.49
CA PRO A 272 -16.21 -13.59 16.89
C PRO A 272 -15.18 -12.54 16.44
N ILE A 273 -13.91 -12.93 16.27
CA ILE A 273 -12.85 -12.05 15.74
C ILE A 273 -13.15 -11.53 14.33
N LEU A 274 -13.97 -12.25 13.55
CA LEU A 274 -14.37 -11.88 12.20
C LEU A 274 -15.66 -11.04 12.15
N TRP A 275 -16.36 -10.81 13.27
CA TRP A 275 -17.63 -10.07 13.23
C TRP A 275 -17.48 -8.64 12.71
N GLU A 276 -16.31 -8.02 12.93
CA GLU A 276 -16.01 -6.67 12.45
C GLU A 276 -15.94 -6.54 10.93
N ILE A 277 -15.75 -7.65 10.19
CA ILE A 277 -15.66 -7.66 8.73
C ILE A 277 -16.94 -8.15 8.04
N ARG A 278 -18.00 -8.47 8.80
CA ARG A 278 -19.27 -8.93 8.23
C ARG A 278 -19.80 -7.97 7.17
N GLY A 279 -19.86 -6.68 7.51
CA GLY A 279 -20.35 -5.65 6.59
C GLY A 279 -19.49 -5.52 5.32
N LEU A 280 -18.17 -5.77 5.39
CA LEU A 280 -17.32 -5.80 4.20
C LEU A 280 -17.63 -7.00 3.32
N SER A 281 -17.88 -8.17 3.92
CA SER A 281 -18.27 -9.36 3.18
C SER A 281 -19.62 -9.19 2.49
N GLU A 282 -20.59 -8.57 3.18
CA GLU A 282 -21.92 -8.25 2.63
C GLU A 282 -21.79 -7.26 1.47
N ASP A 283 -21.01 -6.19 1.64
CA ASP A 283 -20.83 -5.16 0.62
C ASP A 283 -20.05 -5.66 -0.59
N LEU A 284 -19.06 -6.56 -0.42
CA LEU A 284 -18.40 -7.22 -1.54
C LEU A 284 -19.42 -8.01 -2.38
N SER A 285 -20.27 -8.81 -1.72
CA SER A 285 -21.30 -9.58 -2.41
C SER A 285 -22.33 -8.66 -3.09
N ARG A 286 -22.78 -7.63 -2.39
CA ARG A 286 -23.80 -6.70 -2.88
C ARG A 286 -23.30 -5.84 -4.04
N SER A 287 -22.10 -5.28 -3.92
CA SER A 287 -21.47 -4.52 -5.00
C SER A 287 -21.29 -5.38 -6.25
N ALA A 288 -20.86 -6.62 -6.09
CA ALA A 288 -20.73 -7.54 -7.22
C ALA A 288 -22.08 -7.86 -7.89
N GLN A 289 -23.15 -8.05 -7.12
CA GLN A 289 -24.51 -8.19 -7.64
C GLN A 289 -25.00 -6.95 -8.40
N ILE A 290 -24.63 -5.74 -7.96
CA ILE A 290 -24.93 -4.50 -8.69
C ILE A 290 -24.26 -4.52 -10.07
N GLY A 291 -22.97 -4.86 -10.12
CA GLY A 291 -22.23 -4.98 -11.38
C GLY A 291 -22.87 -6.00 -12.35
N LEU A 292 -23.22 -7.18 -11.85
CA LEU A 292 -23.88 -8.22 -12.64
C LEU A 292 -25.22 -7.74 -13.20
N LYS A 293 -26.05 -7.09 -12.38
CA LYS A 293 -27.36 -6.55 -12.81
C LYS A 293 -27.23 -5.50 -13.91
N VAL A 294 -26.22 -4.65 -13.82
CA VAL A 294 -25.98 -3.60 -14.82
C VAL A 294 -25.54 -4.22 -16.14
N LEU A 295 -24.61 -5.16 -16.10
CA LEU A 295 -24.18 -5.90 -17.29
C LEU A 295 -25.33 -6.73 -17.90
N GLU A 296 -26.19 -7.34 -17.09
CA GLU A 296 -27.36 -8.07 -17.58
C GLU A 296 -28.41 -7.14 -18.22
N LYS A 297 -28.63 -5.94 -17.66
CA LYS A 297 -29.51 -4.93 -18.26
C LYS A 297 -28.92 -4.32 -19.54
N LYS A 298 -27.60 -4.24 -19.67
CA LYS A 298 -26.93 -3.79 -20.91
C LYS A 298 -27.38 -4.61 -22.13
N ASP A 299 -27.58 -5.91 -21.93
CA ASP A 299 -28.01 -6.83 -22.98
C ASP A 299 -29.52 -6.70 -23.30
N SER A 300 -30.26 -5.90 -22.54
CA SER A 300 -31.68 -5.65 -22.73
C SER A 300 -31.94 -4.46 -23.66
N TRP A 301 -33.10 -4.46 -24.33
CA TRP A 301 -33.49 -3.43 -25.31
C TRP A 301 -33.47 -1.99 -24.78
N PHE A 302 -33.67 -1.81 -23.47
CA PHE A 302 -33.79 -0.48 -22.85
C PHE A 302 -32.56 -0.06 -22.05
N GLY A 303 -31.59 -0.97 -21.84
CA GLY A 303 -30.46 -0.72 -20.94
C GLY A 303 -30.86 -0.43 -19.48
N PRO A 304 -29.89 -0.13 -18.60
CA PRO A 304 -30.16 0.43 -17.28
C PRO A 304 -30.68 1.88 -17.38
N SER A 305 -31.69 2.24 -16.58
CA SER A 305 -32.16 3.64 -16.54
C SER A 305 -31.18 4.54 -15.80
N SER A 306 -31.07 5.83 -16.17
CA SER A 306 -30.19 6.77 -15.47
C SER A 306 -30.55 6.93 -13.98
N LYS A 307 -31.81 6.71 -13.61
CA LYS A 307 -32.25 6.69 -12.21
C LYS A 307 -31.66 5.49 -11.46
N ASP A 308 -31.66 4.30 -12.08
CA ASP A 308 -31.06 3.09 -11.52
C ASP A 308 -29.54 3.25 -11.38
N ILE A 309 -28.85 3.74 -12.41
CA ILE A 309 -27.40 4.00 -12.37
C ILE A 309 -27.05 4.93 -11.21
N ASN A 310 -27.74 6.08 -11.10
CA ASN A 310 -27.52 7.03 -10.00
C ASN A 310 -27.78 6.41 -8.63
N GLN A 311 -28.77 5.52 -8.50
CA GLN A 311 -29.03 4.80 -7.27
C GLN A 311 -27.90 3.82 -6.94
N TYR A 312 -27.43 3.05 -7.92
CA TYR A 312 -26.34 2.10 -7.76
C TYR A 312 -25.03 2.78 -7.39
N VAL A 313 -24.65 3.86 -8.09
CA VAL A 313 -23.45 4.64 -7.76
C VAL A 313 -23.52 5.18 -6.32
N ARG A 314 -24.66 5.74 -5.90
CA ARG A 314 -24.85 6.20 -4.50
C ARG A 314 -24.74 5.08 -3.48
N GLU A 315 -25.18 3.87 -3.83
CA GLU A 315 -25.05 2.70 -2.96
C GLU A 315 -23.58 2.27 -2.86
N LEU A 316 -22.88 2.16 -3.99
CA LEU A 316 -21.45 1.81 -4.05
C LEU A 316 -20.55 2.84 -3.34
N GLU A 317 -20.83 4.13 -3.47
CA GLU A 317 -20.10 5.20 -2.77
C GLU A 317 -20.20 5.07 -1.25
N LYS A 318 -21.35 4.64 -0.71
CA LYS A 318 -21.50 4.39 0.73
C LYS A 318 -20.66 3.19 1.19
N MET A 319 -20.46 2.20 0.33
CA MET A 319 -19.69 0.99 0.65
C MET A 319 -18.18 1.26 0.78
N LYS A 320 -17.69 2.42 0.30
CA LYS A 320 -16.30 2.87 0.48
C LYS A 320 -15.95 3.19 1.93
N ALA A 321 -16.96 3.36 2.80
CA ALA A 321 -16.72 3.63 4.20
C ALA A 321 -15.93 2.48 4.87
N PRO A 322 -14.88 2.80 5.64
CA PRO A 322 -14.01 1.77 6.20
C PRO A 322 -14.69 0.99 7.34
N ARG A 323 -14.39 -0.30 7.43
CA ARG A 323 -14.85 -1.19 8.52
C ARG A 323 -13.71 -2.10 8.93
N GLY A 324 -13.55 -2.33 10.23
CA GLY A 324 -12.44 -3.16 10.72
C GLY A 324 -11.05 -2.67 10.30
N GLU A 325 -10.89 -1.35 10.06
CA GLU A 325 -9.66 -0.73 9.51
C GLU A 325 -9.28 -1.19 8.10
N LEU A 326 -10.28 -1.62 7.33
CA LEU A 326 -10.16 -2.07 5.95
C LEU A 326 -11.12 -1.29 5.04
N THR A 327 -10.74 -1.15 3.78
CA THR A 327 -11.55 -0.59 2.68
C THR A 327 -11.69 -1.60 1.54
N LEU A 328 -12.72 -1.48 0.71
CA LEU A 328 -12.94 -2.31 -0.48
C LEU A 328 -12.37 -1.60 -1.71
N GLU A 329 -11.39 -2.21 -2.36
CA GLU A 329 -10.55 -1.53 -3.36
C GLU A 329 -11.05 -1.70 -4.80
N HIS A 330 -12.07 -2.52 -5.02
CA HIS A 330 -12.67 -2.71 -6.35
C HIS A 330 -13.74 -1.67 -6.70
N LEU A 331 -14.21 -0.89 -5.72
CA LEU A 331 -15.41 -0.05 -5.84
C LEU A 331 -15.27 1.05 -6.89
N ASP A 332 -14.11 1.72 -7.00
CA ASP A 332 -13.91 2.77 -8.01
C ASP A 332 -13.97 2.22 -9.44
N ALA A 333 -13.35 1.07 -9.68
CA ALA A 333 -13.42 0.40 -10.98
C ALA A 333 -14.87 -0.03 -11.28
N LEU A 334 -15.58 -0.56 -10.28
CA LEU A 334 -16.97 -0.96 -10.45
C LEU A 334 -17.90 0.24 -10.72
N ILE A 335 -17.68 1.38 -10.06
CA ILE A 335 -18.44 2.60 -10.32
C ILE A 335 -18.22 3.06 -11.77
N GLN A 336 -16.96 3.11 -12.22
CA GLN A 336 -16.65 3.41 -13.63
C GLN A 336 -17.34 2.45 -14.59
N LEU A 337 -17.37 1.15 -14.28
CA LEU A 337 -18.10 0.16 -15.08
C LEU A 337 -19.60 0.47 -15.10
N VAL A 338 -20.21 0.75 -13.95
CA VAL A 338 -21.65 1.01 -13.83
C VAL A 338 -22.08 2.30 -14.54
N GLU A 339 -21.23 3.32 -14.56
CA GLU A 339 -21.51 4.60 -15.22
C GLU A 339 -21.37 4.54 -16.76
N ASN A 340 -20.63 3.56 -17.29
CA ASN A 340 -20.26 3.47 -18.71
C ASN A 340 -20.86 2.25 -19.43
N VAL A 341 -21.81 1.57 -18.80
CA VAL A 341 -22.61 0.47 -19.36
C VAL A 341 -24.00 0.97 -19.70
#